data_AF-A0A353LZM1-F1
#
_entry.id   AF-A0A353LZM1-F1
#
_cell.length_a   1.000
_cell.length_b   1.000
_cell.length_c   1.000
_cell.angle_alpha   90.00
_cell.angle_beta   90.00
_cell.angle_gamma   90.00
#
_symmetry.space_group_name_H-M   'P 1'
#
loop_
_entity.id
_entity.type
_entity.pdbx_description
1 polymer ?
#
loop_
_entity_poly.entity_id
_entity_poly.type
_entity_poly.pdbx_seq_one_letter_code
_entity_poly.pdbx_strand_id
1 'polypeptide(L)'
;MTSNSRMWWQGYVTVRLRGPGLERLLNKITDLDIALHSVERLTADVVIVRLRVRDFRRLRPLLWGSQINVSILDKHGAAFLLRKFRLRAFFALGLVISLLFILYLGNFLWFIEVTGVETLPMEDLKAAVEELGLRTGVVKSTIESRVIEAELLKRFPDLVWAEVRLNGVKAEIHLAEGDGLDLAHTTSGHVYAARDGVVTEVLVLRGTPQVEEGNTVRQGDLLISGVYYDARGQRQLGAAQGIVKARVWYEGVGEGALSRWEPVQTGRNHLQYALSIGPITIPLGRSYSRESHLLERREWHLYLGRAMVPIHWSRIDYKEVEWVRVLVPSLEAETEAYNLAWESLTAQGVREEDVLEERHRSDFLVD
;
A
#
# COMPACT_ATOMS: atom_id res chain seq x y z
N MET A 1 -2.68 -5.32 72.12
CA MET A 1 -2.06 -4.75 70.90
C MET A 1 -2.94 -4.94 69.65
N THR A 2 -4.25 -4.70 69.72
CA THR A 2 -5.21 -4.95 68.62
C THR A 2 -6.05 -3.74 68.19
N SER A 3 -5.82 -2.56 68.77
CA SER A 3 -6.60 -1.34 68.50
C SER A 3 -6.12 -0.53 67.28
N ASN A 4 -4.82 -0.54 66.97
CA ASN A 4 -4.25 0.32 65.92
C ASN A 4 -4.57 -0.12 64.49
N SER A 5 -4.75 -1.42 64.22
CA SER A 5 -4.97 -1.91 62.85
C SER A 5 -6.36 -1.51 62.32
N ARG A 6 -7.41 -1.67 63.14
CA ARG A 6 -8.81 -1.36 62.75
C ARG A 6 -9.04 0.12 62.43
N MET A 7 -8.30 0.99 63.10
CA MET A 7 -8.38 2.45 62.95
C MET A 7 -7.74 2.93 61.64
N TRP A 8 -6.70 2.26 61.16
CA TRP A 8 -6.03 2.57 59.89
C TRP A 8 -6.93 2.27 58.68
N TRP A 9 -7.69 1.17 58.71
CA TRP A 9 -8.63 0.79 57.64
C TRP A 9 -9.81 1.76 57.49
N GLN A 10 -10.35 2.25 58.60
CA GLN A 10 -11.51 3.15 58.60
C GLN A 10 -11.16 4.63 58.39
N GLY A 11 -9.89 4.98 58.62
CA GLY A 11 -9.40 6.36 58.58
C GLY A 11 -9.66 7.11 59.88
N TYR A 12 -8.63 7.85 60.33
CA TYR A 12 -8.70 8.72 61.50
C TYR A 12 -8.25 10.14 61.16
N VAL A 13 -8.75 11.08 61.94
CA VAL A 13 -8.43 12.49 61.83
C VAL A 13 -7.87 12.97 63.15
N THR A 14 -6.76 13.69 63.08
CA THR A 14 -6.20 14.41 64.22
C THR A 14 -6.73 15.84 64.18
N VAL A 15 -7.43 16.23 65.23
CA VAL A 15 -8.11 17.51 65.33
C VAL A 15 -7.59 18.25 66.54
N ARG A 16 -7.29 19.54 66.38
CA ARG A 16 -6.97 20.47 67.46
C ARG A 16 -8.20 21.32 67.75
N LEU A 17 -8.67 21.22 68.98
CA LEU A 17 -9.77 21.98 69.55
C LEU A 17 -9.17 23.13 70.39
N ARG A 18 -9.60 24.37 70.14
CA ARG A 18 -9.15 25.56 70.87
C ARG A 18 -10.33 26.41 71.31
N GLY A 19 -10.50 26.65 72.60
CA GLY A 19 -11.54 27.55 73.10
C GLY A 19 -11.91 27.30 74.56
N PRO A 20 -12.76 28.15 75.15
CA PRO A 20 -13.19 28.02 76.53
C PRO A 20 -14.14 26.83 76.72
N GLY A 21 -14.02 26.13 77.86
CA GLY A 21 -14.96 25.08 78.25
C GLY A 21 -14.81 23.75 77.51
N LEU A 22 -13.59 23.39 77.08
CA LEU A 22 -13.29 22.11 76.41
C LEU A 22 -13.69 20.88 77.23
N GLU A 23 -13.68 20.97 78.56
CA GLU A 23 -14.07 19.87 79.46
C GLU A 23 -15.56 19.51 79.31
N ARG A 24 -16.44 20.52 79.15
CA ARG A 24 -17.86 20.28 78.89
C ARG A 24 -18.09 19.61 77.53
N LEU A 25 -17.25 19.94 76.54
CA LEU A 25 -17.32 19.34 75.22
C LEU A 25 -16.84 17.88 75.25
N LEU A 26 -15.73 17.59 75.94
CA LEU A 26 -15.21 16.23 76.10
C LEU A 26 -16.20 15.32 76.85
N ASN A 27 -16.89 15.83 77.87
CA ASN A 27 -17.93 15.08 78.56
C ASN A 27 -19.11 14.76 77.63
N LYS A 28 -19.61 15.74 76.88
CA LYS A 28 -20.69 15.51 75.89
C LYS A 28 -20.31 14.50 74.79
N ILE A 29 -19.04 14.49 74.38
CA ILE A 29 -18.53 13.53 73.40
C ILE A 29 -18.54 12.11 73.99
N THR A 30 -18.20 11.99 75.27
CA THR A 30 -18.22 10.72 76.01
C THR A 30 -19.66 10.22 76.21
N ASP A 31 -20.60 11.13 76.50
CA ASP A 31 -22.04 10.81 76.62
C ASP A 31 -22.66 10.32 75.30
N LEU A 32 -22.08 10.71 74.15
CA LEU A 32 -22.53 10.32 72.81
C LEU A 32 -21.81 9.07 72.27
N ASP A 33 -21.10 8.34 73.14
CA ASP A 33 -20.34 7.12 72.81
C ASP A 33 -19.34 7.32 71.65
N ILE A 34 -18.81 8.54 71.53
CA ILE A 34 -17.78 8.85 70.54
C ILE A 34 -16.43 8.44 71.11
N ALA A 35 -15.91 7.31 70.63
CA ALA A 35 -14.63 6.77 71.05
C ALA A 35 -13.46 7.72 70.70
N LEU A 36 -12.91 8.39 71.72
CA LEU A 36 -11.69 9.16 71.64
C LEU A 36 -10.49 8.23 71.79
N HIS A 37 -9.69 8.08 70.74
CA HIS A 37 -8.58 7.11 70.74
C HIS A 37 -7.32 7.65 71.43
N SER A 38 -7.04 8.95 71.29
CA SER A 38 -5.99 9.62 72.05
C SER A 38 -6.37 11.08 72.27
N VAL A 39 -6.20 11.55 73.50
CA VAL A 39 -6.45 12.93 73.90
C VAL A 39 -5.17 13.46 74.53
N GLU A 40 -4.57 14.46 73.88
CA GLU A 40 -3.36 15.14 74.34
C GLU A 40 -3.72 16.59 74.67
N ARG A 41 -3.61 16.98 75.94
CA ARG A 41 -3.89 18.36 76.38
C ARG A 41 -2.60 19.17 76.33
N LEU A 42 -2.58 20.22 75.50
CA LEU A 42 -1.42 21.12 75.38
C LEU A 42 -1.54 22.31 76.33
N THR A 43 -2.76 22.80 76.59
CA THR A 43 -3.02 23.96 77.47
C THR A 43 -4.45 23.86 78.05
N ALA A 44 -4.82 24.71 79.01
CA ALA A 44 -6.18 24.80 79.54
C ALA A 44 -7.24 24.92 78.42
N ASP A 45 -6.93 25.70 77.38
CA ASP A 45 -7.82 26.00 76.25
C ASP A 45 -7.45 25.29 74.94
N VAL A 46 -6.53 24.32 74.96
CA VAL A 46 -6.09 23.61 73.75
C VAL A 46 -5.96 22.10 73.98
N VAL A 47 -6.74 21.31 73.23
CA VAL A 47 -6.72 19.85 73.26
C VAL A 47 -6.57 19.29 71.84
N ILE A 48 -5.66 18.34 71.66
CA ILE A 48 -5.52 17.54 70.44
C ILE A 48 -6.21 16.21 70.66
N VAL A 49 -7.11 15.85 69.74
CA VAL A 49 -7.90 14.62 69.80
C VAL A 49 -7.70 13.85 68.51
N ARG A 50 -7.47 12.54 68.63
CA ARG A 50 -7.53 11.60 67.50
C ARG A 50 -8.84 10.84 67.56
N LEU A 51 -9.62 10.93 66.49
CA LEU A 51 -10.92 10.28 66.38
C LEU A 51 -11.14 9.75 64.95
N ARG A 52 -12.10 8.84 64.78
CA ARG A 52 -12.39 8.25 63.46
C ARG A 52 -13.08 9.28 62.56
N VAL A 53 -12.94 9.12 61.24
CA VAL A 53 -13.55 10.05 60.25
C VAL A 53 -15.08 10.13 60.37
N ARG A 54 -15.74 9.00 60.69
CA ARG A 54 -17.21 8.95 60.88
C ARG A 54 -17.64 9.72 62.13
N ASP A 55 -16.88 9.60 63.20
CA ASP A 55 -17.17 10.24 64.48
C ASP A 55 -16.89 11.75 64.42
N PHE A 56 -15.91 12.18 63.62
CA PHE A 56 -15.66 13.61 63.36
C PHE A 56 -16.85 14.29 62.66
N ARG A 57 -17.58 13.57 61.80
CA ARG A 57 -18.81 14.10 61.19
C ARG A 57 -19.94 14.26 62.20
N ARG A 58 -20.01 13.40 63.21
CA ARG A 58 -20.97 13.49 64.33
C ARG A 58 -20.61 14.57 65.34
N LEU A 59 -19.32 14.90 65.43
CA LEU A 59 -18.80 15.99 66.27
C LEU A 59 -19.17 17.38 65.73
N ARG A 60 -19.22 17.55 64.40
CA ARG A 60 -19.41 18.86 63.74
C ARG A 60 -20.69 19.61 64.17
N PRO A 61 -21.88 18.96 64.29
CA PRO A 61 -23.08 19.61 64.82
C PRO A 61 -22.96 20.09 66.27
N LEU A 62 -22.18 19.41 67.11
CA LEU A 62 -22.02 19.77 68.54
C LEU A 62 -21.17 21.02 68.75
N LEU A 63 -20.36 21.35 67.74
CA LEU A 63 -19.50 22.53 67.74
C LEU A 63 -20.23 23.77 67.23
N TRP A 64 -21.37 23.58 66.54
CA TRP A 64 -22.22 24.66 66.06
C TRP A 64 -22.87 25.38 67.26
N GLY A 65 -22.50 26.64 67.48
CA GLY A 65 -22.94 27.44 68.63
C GLY A 65 -22.00 27.45 69.83
N SER A 66 -20.86 26.75 69.75
CA SER A 66 -19.78 26.84 70.76
C SER A 66 -18.71 27.84 70.33
N GLN A 67 -18.04 28.52 71.29
CA GLN A 67 -16.88 29.40 71.01
C GLN A 67 -15.57 28.60 70.78
N ILE A 68 -15.69 27.34 70.35
CA ILE A 68 -14.56 26.41 70.19
C ILE A 68 -14.15 26.38 68.71
N ASN A 69 -12.93 26.81 68.44
CA ASN A 69 -12.33 26.75 67.11
C ASN A 69 -11.72 25.36 66.88
N VAL A 70 -11.97 24.80 65.70
CA VAL A 70 -11.62 23.43 65.34
C VAL A 70 -10.71 23.46 64.13
N SER A 71 -9.47 23.01 64.31
CA SER A 71 -8.48 22.92 63.24
C SER A 71 -8.11 21.46 62.99
N ILE A 72 -8.19 21.02 61.74
CA ILE A 72 -7.77 19.67 61.35
C ILE A 72 -6.27 19.71 61.13
N LEU A 73 -5.52 18.96 61.94
CA LEU A 73 -4.06 18.89 61.82
C LEU A 73 -3.63 17.86 60.79
N ASP A 74 -4.27 16.69 60.80
CA ASP A 74 -3.85 15.62 59.91
C ASP A 74 -4.97 14.63 59.58
N LYS A 75 -4.89 14.03 58.38
CA LYS A 75 -5.87 13.09 57.85
C LYS A 75 -5.16 11.82 57.41
N HIS A 76 -5.34 10.74 58.15
CA HIS A 76 -4.62 9.48 57.92
C HIS A 76 -5.57 8.29 57.73
N GLY A 77 -5.18 7.35 56.87
CA GLY A 77 -5.79 6.02 56.75
C GLY A 77 -6.24 5.61 55.34
N ALA A 78 -6.59 4.32 55.21
CA ALA A 78 -6.86 3.66 53.93
C ALA A 78 -8.03 4.28 53.16
N ALA A 79 -9.05 4.81 53.84
CA ALA A 79 -10.17 5.49 53.19
C ALA A 79 -9.76 6.71 52.35
N PHE A 80 -8.68 7.40 52.72
CA PHE A 80 -8.13 8.53 51.95
C PHE A 80 -7.23 8.06 50.80
N LEU A 81 -6.44 6.99 51.00
CA LEU A 81 -5.64 6.37 49.94
C LEU A 81 -6.53 5.68 48.88
N LEU A 82 -7.57 4.95 49.27
CA LEU A 82 -8.49 4.24 48.36
C LEU A 82 -9.21 5.20 47.41
N ARG A 83 -9.50 6.43 47.84
CA ARG A 83 -10.07 7.47 46.95
C ARG A 83 -9.07 7.93 45.90
N LYS A 84 -7.77 7.97 46.24
CA LYS A 84 -6.67 8.32 45.34
C LYS A 84 -6.34 7.16 44.37
N PHE A 85 -6.50 5.92 44.81
CA PHE A 85 -6.29 4.71 43.99
C PHE A 85 -7.50 4.31 43.15
N ARG A 86 -8.73 4.72 43.50
CA ARG A 86 -9.93 4.39 42.69
C ARG A 86 -9.82 4.90 41.25
N LEU A 87 -9.33 6.13 41.07
CA LEU A 87 -9.04 6.69 39.74
C LEU A 87 -7.99 5.86 38.98
N ARG A 88 -6.98 5.31 39.68
CA ARG A 88 -5.96 4.44 39.07
C ARG A 88 -6.48 3.02 38.76
N ALA A 89 -7.42 2.52 39.55
CA ALA A 89 -8.08 1.24 39.30
C ALA A 89 -8.95 1.28 38.03
N PHE A 90 -9.60 2.41 37.73
CA PHE A 90 -10.30 2.60 36.45
C PHE A 90 -9.34 2.54 35.25
N PHE A 91 -8.13 3.11 35.35
CA PHE A 91 -7.12 2.96 34.30
C PHE A 91 -6.67 1.51 34.12
N ALA A 92 -6.44 0.78 35.22
CA ALA A 92 -6.07 -0.63 35.15
C ALA A 92 -7.19 -1.48 34.52
N LEU A 93 -8.44 -1.25 34.91
CA LEU A 93 -9.60 -1.93 34.32
C LEU A 93 -9.75 -1.59 32.83
N GLY A 94 -9.58 -0.32 32.45
CA GLY A 94 -9.61 0.12 31.06
C GLY A 94 -8.53 -0.56 30.21
N LEU A 95 -7.32 -0.72 30.75
CA LEU A 95 -6.22 -1.42 30.09
C LEU A 95 -6.54 -2.91 29.89
N VAL A 96 -7.11 -3.57 30.89
CA VAL A 96 -7.52 -4.98 30.77
C VAL A 96 -8.62 -5.13 29.72
N ILE A 97 -9.63 -4.25 29.73
CA ILE A 97 -10.71 -4.25 28.72
C ILE A 97 -10.16 -3.97 27.32
N SER A 98 -9.26 -3.01 27.17
CA SER A 98 -8.66 -2.70 25.87
C SER A 98 -7.84 -3.87 25.34
N LEU A 99 -7.11 -4.57 26.22
CA LEU A 99 -6.34 -5.75 25.83
C LEU A 99 -7.27 -6.89 25.37
N LEU A 100 -8.35 -7.16 26.12
CA LEU A 100 -9.36 -8.14 25.71
C LEU A 100 -10.03 -7.77 24.39
N PHE A 101 -10.29 -6.48 24.18
CA PHE A 101 -10.86 -5.97 22.93
C PHE A 101 -9.92 -6.16 21.75
N ILE A 102 -8.62 -5.91 21.91
CA ILE A 102 -7.60 -6.16 20.87
C ILE A 102 -7.54 -7.65 20.54
N LEU A 103 -7.53 -8.52 21.55
CA LEU A 103 -7.54 -9.98 21.34
C LEU A 103 -8.82 -10.45 20.62
N TYR A 104 -9.97 -9.86 20.96
CA TYR A 104 -11.24 -10.12 20.29
C TYR A 104 -11.21 -9.68 18.82
N LEU A 105 -10.79 -8.44 18.51
CA LEU A 105 -10.66 -7.93 17.14
C LEU A 105 -9.63 -8.71 16.33
N GLY A 106 -8.60 -9.23 17.01
CA GLY A 106 -7.57 -10.08 16.42
C GLY A 106 -8.11 -11.40 15.88
N ASN A 107 -9.30 -11.86 16.26
CA ASN A 107 -9.91 -13.08 15.74
C ASN A 107 -10.69 -12.90 14.43
N PHE A 108 -10.81 -11.66 13.94
CA PHE A 108 -11.52 -11.33 12.72
C PHE A 108 -10.56 -11.08 11.55
N LEU A 109 -11.08 -11.27 10.35
CA LEU A 109 -10.44 -10.88 9.10
C LEU A 109 -10.83 -9.46 8.70
N TRP A 110 -9.83 -8.63 8.49
CA TRP A 110 -10.00 -7.23 8.12
C TRP A 110 -9.51 -6.96 6.69
N PHE A 111 -8.52 -7.71 6.24
CA PHE A 111 -7.88 -7.52 4.95
C PHE A 111 -7.85 -8.84 4.18
N ILE A 112 -8.18 -8.77 2.89
CA ILE A 112 -8.06 -9.88 1.96
C ILE A 112 -7.21 -9.36 0.81
N GLU A 113 -6.07 -9.99 0.60
CA GLU A 113 -5.16 -9.67 -0.50
C GLU A 113 -5.08 -10.87 -1.43
N VAL A 114 -5.13 -10.58 -2.73
CA VAL A 114 -5.11 -11.56 -3.80
C VAL A 114 -3.92 -11.23 -4.69
N THR A 115 -3.04 -12.20 -4.91
CA THR A 115 -1.80 -12.07 -5.67
C THR A 115 -1.63 -13.21 -6.66
N GLY A 116 -0.98 -12.92 -7.81
CA GLY A 116 -0.71 -13.92 -8.85
C GLY A 116 -1.81 -14.08 -9.89
N VAL A 117 -2.51 -12.98 -10.19
CA VAL A 117 -3.54 -12.90 -11.23
C VAL A 117 -3.03 -11.96 -12.32
N GLU A 118 -2.96 -12.44 -13.55
CA GLU A 118 -2.50 -11.66 -14.71
C GLU A 118 -3.61 -11.49 -15.75
N THR A 119 -4.39 -12.54 -16.00
CA THR A 119 -5.42 -12.55 -17.05
C THR A 119 -6.85 -12.50 -16.51
N LEU A 120 -7.11 -13.01 -15.29
CA LEU A 120 -8.46 -13.05 -14.75
C LEU A 120 -8.93 -11.69 -14.21
N PRO A 121 -10.19 -11.27 -14.49
CA PRO A 121 -10.74 -10.04 -13.94
C PRO A 121 -10.88 -10.14 -12.40
N MET A 122 -10.20 -9.22 -11.70
CA MET A 122 -10.16 -9.16 -10.24
C MET A 122 -11.54 -9.01 -9.57
N GLU A 123 -12.53 -8.49 -10.28
CA GLU A 123 -13.90 -8.33 -9.77
C GLU A 123 -14.62 -9.68 -9.62
N ASP A 124 -14.51 -10.54 -10.64
CA ASP A 124 -15.14 -11.87 -10.63
C ASP A 124 -14.50 -12.78 -9.57
N LEU A 125 -13.18 -12.68 -9.42
CA LEU A 125 -12.44 -13.42 -8.41
C LEU A 125 -12.81 -12.98 -7.00
N LYS A 126 -12.94 -11.66 -6.76
CA LYS A 126 -13.41 -11.14 -5.47
C LYS A 126 -14.83 -11.61 -5.16
N ALA A 127 -15.74 -11.57 -6.12
CA ALA A 127 -17.10 -12.05 -5.95
C ALA A 127 -17.12 -13.56 -5.59
N ALA A 128 -16.33 -14.37 -6.28
CA ALA A 128 -16.21 -15.80 -5.99
C ALA A 128 -15.64 -16.07 -4.59
N VAL A 129 -14.59 -15.36 -4.18
CA VAL A 129 -13.98 -15.49 -2.85
C VAL A 129 -14.97 -15.07 -1.75
N GLU A 130 -15.75 -14.01 -1.97
CA GLU A 130 -16.79 -13.60 -1.04
C GLU A 130 -17.93 -14.62 -0.95
N GLU A 131 -18.35 -15.24 -2.04
CA GLU A 131 -19.34 -16.32 -2.04
C GLU A 131 -18.87 -17.54 -1.26
N LEU A 132 -17.57 -17.84 -1.32
CA LEU A 132 -16.93 -18.95 -0.59
C LEU A 132 -16.73 -18.67 0.91
N GLY A 133 -17.14 -17.49 1.40
CA GLY A 133 -17.13 -17.14 2.83
C GLY A 133 -15.90 -16.39 3.31
N LEU A 134 -14.93 -16.08 2.43
CA LEU A 134 -13.85 -15.14 2.72
C LEU A 134 -14.36 -13.72 2.53
N ARG A 135 -14.93 -13.16 3.60
CA ARG A 135 -15.40 -11.78 3.65
C ARG A 135 -14.73 -11.02 4.77
N THR A 136 -14.70 -9.69 4.64
CA THR A 136 -14.28 -8.82 5.72
C THR A 136 -15.26 -8.93 6.90
N GLY A 137 -14.74 -9.02 8.12
CA GLY A 137 -15.53 -9.17 9.35
C GLY A 137 -15.90 -10.61 9.71
N VAL A 138 -15.41 -11.63 8.99
CA VAL A 138 -15.65 -13.04 9.33
C VAL A 138 -14.66 -13.53 10.40
N VAL A 139 -15.12 -14.43 11.28
CA VAL A 139 -14.30 -15.07 12.31
C VAL A 139 -13.39 -16.12 11.66
N LYS A 140 -12.09 -16.07 11.95
CA LYS A 140 -11.10 -16.97 11.34
C LYS A 140 -11.38 -18.46 11.53
N SER A 141 -11.99 -18.85 12.65
CA SER A 141 -12.30 -20.25 12.95
C SER A 141 -13.34 -20.86 12.03
N THR A 142 -14.13 -20.05 11.33
CA THR A 142 -15.16 -20.49 10.40
C THR A 142 -14.60 -20.73 9.00
N ILE A 143 -13.36 -20.32 8.73
CA ILE A 143 -12.76 -20.36 7.41
C ILE A 143 -11.94 -21.64 7.27
N GLU A 144 -12.37 -22.50 6.35
CA GLU A 144 -11.64 -23.71 5.97
C GLU A 144 -10.84 -23.46 4.69
N SER A 145 -9.58 -23.01 4.84
CA SER A 145 -8.70 -22.68 3.70
C SER A 145 -8.68 -23.77 2.62
N ARG A 146 -8.55 -25.05 3.01
CA ARG A 146 -8.47 -26.17 2.06
C ARG A 146 -9.74 -26.35 1.20
N VAL A 147 -10.91 -26.07 1.78
CA VAL A 147 -12.18 -26.19 1.05
C VAL A 147 -12.28 -25.06 0.04
N ILE A 148 -11.89 -23.86 0.44
CA ILE A 148 -11.88 -22.68 -0.42
C ILE A 148 -10.88 -22.86 -1.57
N GLU A 149 -9.66 -23.32 -1.29
CA GLU A 149 -8.64 -23.63 -2.30
C GLU A 149 -9.16 -24.61 -3.35
N ALA A 150 -9.77 -25.72 -2.90
CA ALA A 150 -10.33 -26.72 -3.80
C ALA A 150 -11.50 -26.20 -4.65
N GLU A 151 -12.34 -25.32 -4.08
CA GLU A 151 -13.49 -24.77 -4.79
C GLU A 151 -13.09 -23.67 -5.79
N LEU A 152 -12.05 -22.89 -5.48
CA LEU A 152 -11.45 -21.92 -6.41
C LEU A 152 -10.90 -22.63 -7.66
N LEU A 153 -10.15 -23.72 -7.47
CA LEU A 153 -9.62 -24.52 -8.58
C LEU A 153 -10.72 -25.17 -9.44
N LYS A 154 -11.87 -25.51 -8.86
CA LYS A 154 -13.01 -26.05 -9.63
C LYS A 154 -13.73 -24.97 -10.44
N ARG A 155 -13.83 -23.75 -9.89
CA ARG A 155 -14.61 -22.67 -10.50
C ARG A 155 -13.85 -21.97 -11.62
N PHE A 156 -12.52 -21.94 -11.53
CA PHE A 156 -11.63 -21.33 -12.51
C PHE A 156 -10.68 -22.39 -13.08
N PRO A 157 -11.00 -22.98 -14.26
CA PRO A 157 -10.16 -24.01 -14.90
C PRO A 157 -8.75 -23.52 -15.27
N ASP A 158 -8.57 -22.20 -15.40
CA ASP A 158 -7.30 -21.57 -15.76
C ASP A 158 -6.32 -21.51 -14.58
N LEU A 159 -6.81 -21.71 -13.34
CA LEU A 159 -5.96 -21.78 -12.15
C LEU A 159 -5.34 -23.18 -12.02
N VAL A 160 -4.01 -23.23 -11.99
CA VAL A 160 -3.26 -24.48 -11.76
C VAL A 160 -2.98 -24.70 -10.28
N TRP A 161 -2.88 -23.61 -9.51
CA TRP A 161 -2.60 -23.65 -8.09
C TRP A 161 -3.26 -22.50 -7.34
N ALA A 162 -3.74 -22.80 -6.13
CA ALA A 162 -4.33 -21.84 -5.21
C ALA A 162 -3.91 -22.17 -3.77
N GLU A 163 -3.41 -21.18 -3.03
CA GLU A 163 -3.09 -21.28 -1.59
C GLU A 163 -3.78 -20.13 -0.84
N VAL A 164 -4.48 -20.46 0.25
CA VAL A 164 -5.15 -19.49 1.12
C VAL A 164 -4.48 -19.51 2.49
N ARG A 165 -3.66 -18.48 2.75
CA ARG A 165 -2.92 -18.32 4.01
C ARG A 165 -3.57 -17.27 4.91
N LEU A 166 -3.77 -17.62 6.18
CA LEU A 166 -4.27 -16.70 7.20
C LEU A 166 -3.11 -16.16 8.05
N ASN A 167 -2.72 -14.90 7.79
CA ASN A 167 -1.63 -14.20 8.48
C ASN A 167 -2.19 -13.11 9.40
N GLY A 168 -2.38 -13.43 10.69
CA GLY A 168 -2.95 -12.47 11.63
C GLY A 168 -4.33 -12.03 11.16
N VAL A 169 -4.59 -10.73 11.08
CA VAL A 169 -5.89 -10.15 10.65
C VAL A 169 -6.10 -10.12 9.12
N LYS A 170 -5.18 -10.72 8.36
CA LYS A 170 -5.14 -10.68 6.89
C LYS A 170 -5.22 -12.09 6.31
N ALA A 171 -5.99 -12.24 5.24
CA ALA A 171 -5.97 -13.42 4.37
C ALA A 171 -5.19 -13.08 3.11
N GLU A 172 -4.25 -13.94 2.76
CA GLU A 172 -3.46 -13.86 1.54
C GLU A 172 -3.84 -15.04 0.66
N ILE A 173 -4.33 -14.73 -0.54
CA ILE A 173 -4.72 -15.71 -1.54
C ILE A 173 -3.67 -15.64 -2.64
N HIS A 174 -2.83 -16.66 -2.71
CA HIS A 174 -1.83 -16.82 -3.75
C HIS A 174 -2.39 -17.73 -4.83
N LEU A 175 -2.48 -17.19 -6.03
CA LEU A 175 -2.95 -17.92 -7.20
C LEU A 175 -1.81 -18.06 -8.19
N ALA A 176 -1.80 -19.16 -8.93
CA ALA A 176 -1.01 -19.27 -10.15
C ALA A 176 -1.94 -19.70 -11.28
N GLU A 177 -2.10 -18.80 -12.24
CA GLU A 177 -2.66 -19.12 -13.54
C GLU A 177 -1.70 -20.07 -14.25
N GLY A 178 -2.23 -21.15 -14.81
CA GLY A 178 -1.49 -21.87 -15.83
C GLY A 178 -1.51 -21.06 -17.11
N ASP A 179 -0.48 -21.20 -17.93
CA ASP A 179 -0.62 -21.00 -19.36
C ASP A 179 -1.59 -22.08 -19.85
N GLY A 180 -2.88 -21.81 -19.66
CA GLY A 180 -3.96 -22.63 -20.15
C GLY A 180 -3.80 -22.69 -21.65
N LEU A 181 -3.19 -23.77 -22.14
CA LEU A 181 -3.37 -24.22 -23.51
C LEU A 181 -4.87 -24.15 -23.75
N ASP A 182 -5.33 -23.28 -24.64
CA ASP A 182 -6.73 -23.12 -25.03
C ASP A 182 -7.34 -24.49 -25.38
N LEU A 183 -7.86 -25.20 -24.38
CA LEU A 183 -8.56 -26.48 -24.56
C LEU A 183 -9.91 -26.25 -25.27
N ALA A 184 -10.32 -24.98 -25.39
CA ALA A 184 -11.45 -24.53 -26.22
C ALA A 184 -11.24 -24.84 -27.71
N HIS A 185 -10.02 -25.14 -28.15
CA HIS A 185 -9.75 -25.65 -29.49
C HIS A 185 -9.51 -27.16 -29.49
N THR A 186 -10.53 -27.94 -29.13
CA THR A 186 -10.67 -29.36 -29.52
C THR A 186 -10.98 -29.48 -31.02
N THR A 187 -10.23 -28.76 -31.84
CA THR A 187 -10.22 -28.93 -33.29
C THR A 187 -8.84 -29.43 -33.65
N SER A 188 -8.77 -30.48 -34.47
CA SER A 188 -7.51 -30.97 -35.02
C SER A 188 -6.70 -29.79 -35.58
N GLY A 189 -5.43 -29.68 -35.21
CA GLY A 189 -4.59 -28.54 -35.51
C GLY A 189 -3.19 -28.98 -35.86
N HIS A 190 -2.58 -28.28 -36.82
CA HIS A 190 -1.20 -28.48 -37.26
C HIS A 190 -0.32 -27.35 -36.70
N VAL A 191 0.96 -27.62 -36.49
CA VAL A 191 1.95 -26.57 -36.14
C VAL A 191 2.67 -26.16 -37.42
N TYR A 192 2.70 -24.87 -37.71
CA TYR A 192 3.36 -24.29 -38.89
C TYR A 192 4.50 -23.35 -38.49
N ALA A 193 5.48 -23.19 -39.37
CA ALA A 193 6.59 -22.26 -39.18
C ALA A 193 6.11 -20.81 -39.26
N ALA A 194 6.43 -20.01 -38.23
CA ALA A 194 6.08 -18.59 -38.22
C ALA A 194 6.98 -17.75 -39.16
N ARG A 195 8.21 -18.20 -39.40
CA ARG A 195 9.24 -17.53 -40.20
C ARG A 195 10.17 -18.55 -40.87
N ASP A 196 10.92 -18.08 -41.84
CA ASP A 196 12.01 -18.84 -42.46
C ASP A 196 13.13 -19.08 -41.45
N GLY A 197 13.70 -20.29 -41.43
CA GLY A 197 14.78 -20.62 -40.50
C GLY A 197 15.36 -22.00 -40.67
N VAL A 198 16.41 -22.31 -39.91
CA VAL A 198 17.02 -23.64 -39.85
C VAL A 198 16.72 -24.26 -38.49
N VAL A 199 16.01 -25.40 -38.52
CA VAL A 199 15.58 -26.13 -37.32
C VAL A 199 16.80 -26.63 -36.54
N THR A 200 16.83 -26.35 -35.25
CA THR A 200 17.90 -26.78 -34.33
C THR A 200 17.47 -27.83 -33.33
N GLU A 201 16.19 -27.84 -32.96
CA GLU A 201 15.66 -28.76 -31.96
C GLU A 201 14.17 -29.02 -32.25
N VAL A 202 13.74 -30.28 -32.15
CA VAL A 202 12.35 -30.71 -32.34
C VAL A 202 11.92 -31.58 -31.17
N LEU A 203 11.03 -31.06 -30.33
CA LEU A 203 10.40 -31.80 -29.24
C LEU A 203 8.90 -31.94 -29.51
N VAL A 204 8.42 -33.16 -29.77
CA VAL A 204 7.00 -33.42 -30.04
C VAL A 204 6.34 -34.05 -28.82
N LEU A 205 5.29 -33.40 -28.31
CA LEU A 205 4.44 -33.94 -27.23
C LEU A 205 3.27 -34.74 -27.79
N ARG A 206 2.66 -34.24 -28.88
CA ARG A 206 1.52 -34.86 -29.56
C ARG A 206 1.55 -34.53 -31.05
N GLY A 207 1.31 -35.51 -31.91
CA GLY A 207 1.36 -35.34 -33.37
C GLY A 207 2.51 -36.09 -34.02
N THR A 208 2.74 -35.83 -35.30
CA THR A 208 3.85 -36.44 -36.07
C THR A 208 4.75 -35.33 -36.62
N PRO A 209 6.05 -35.28 -36.24
CA PRO A 209 6.98 -34.29 -36.78
C PRO A 209 7.10 -34.48 -38.30
N GLN A 210 7.20 -33.37 -39.03
CA GLN A 210 7.45 -33.36 -40.48
C GLN A 210 8.83 -32.79 -40.83
N VAL A 211 9.58 -32.37 -39.82
CA VAL A 211 10.91 -31.78 -39.94
C VAL A 211 11.85 -32.44 -38.93
N GLU A 212 13.13 -32.44 -39.28
CA GLU A 212 14.22 -32.92 -38.44
C GLU A 212 15.23 -31.80 -38.17
N GLU A 213 16.08 -31.99 -37.16
CA GLU A 213 17.18 -31.06 -36.86
C GLU A 213 18.08 -30.89 -38.10
N GLY A 214 18.41 -29.63 -38.42
CA GLY A 214 19.16 -29.25 -39.61
C GLY A 214 18.32 -28.98 -40.86
N ASN A 215 17.00 -29.21 -40.85
CA ASN A 215 16.14 -28.84 -41.97
C ASN A 215 15.95 -27.31 -42.07
N THR A 216 15.92 -26.80 -43.29
CA THR A 216 15.49 -25.43 -43.58
C THR A 216 13.99 -25.40 -43.81
N VAL A 217 13.29 -24.52 -43.11
CA VAL A 217 11.84 -24.31 -43.21
C VAL A 217 11.56 -22.90 -43.68
N ARG A 218 10.47 -22.73 -44.43
CA ARG A 218 9.91 -21.43 -44.81
C ARG A 218 8.69 -21.11 -43.97
N GLN A 219 8.36 -19.83 -43.87
CA GLN A 219 7.13 -19.36 -43.27
C GLN A 219 5.93 -20.09 -43.88
N GLY A 220 5.11 -20.69 -43.01
CA GLY A 220 3.95 -21.48 -43.39
C GLY A 220 4.22 -22.97 -43.64
N ASP A 221 5.47 -23.45 -43.55
CA ASP A 221 5.76 -24.87 -43.67
C ASP A 221 5.20 -25.67 -42.50
N LEU A 222 4.72 -26.89 -42.78
CA LEU A 222 4.17 -27.79 -41.76
C LEU A 222 5.31 -28.38 -40.93
N LEU A 223 5.34 -28.05 -39.64
CA LEU A 223 6.35 -28.55 -38.68
C LEU A 223 5.88 -29.81 -37.97
N ILE A 224 4.65 -29.81 -37.45
CA ILE A 224 4.06 -30.95 -36.73
C ILE A 224 2.65 -31.19 -37.23
N SER A 225 2.40 -32.43 -37.67
CA SER A 225 1.08 -32.88 -38.11
C SER A 225 0.18 -33.26 -36.94
N GLY A 226 -1.08 -32.77 -36.93
CA GLY A 226 -2.13 -33.20 -36.01
C GLY A 226 -2.68 -34.60 -36.29
N VAL A 227 -2.16 -35.27 -37.33
CA VAL A 227 -2.45 -36.68 -37.64
C VAL A 227 -1.33 -37.53 -37.05
N TYR A 228 -1.66 -38.43 -36.13
CA TYR A 228 -0.71 -39.38 -35.52
C TYR A 228 -1.35 -40.76 -35.38
N TYR A 229 -0.55 -41.78 -35.09
CA TYR A 229 -0.99 -43.16 -35.00
C TYR A 229 -0.83 -43.69 -33.58
N ASP A 230 -1.84 -44.40 -33.08
CA ASP A 230 -1.77 -45.08 -31.79
C ASP A 230 -0.82 -46.30 -31.84
N ALA A 231 -0.50 -46.91 -30.69
CA ALA A 231 0.28 -48.14 -30.58
C ALA A 231 -0.33 -49.32 -31.39
N ARG A 232 -1.62 -49.24 -31.73
CA ARG A 232 -2.35 -50.21 -32.58
C ARG A 232 -2.38 -49.83 -34.08
N GLY A 233 -1.69 -48.77 -34.48
CA GLY A 233 -1.64 -48.29 -35.87
C GLY A 233 -2.91 -47.57 -36.36
N GLN A 234 -3.85 -47.25 -35.46
CA GLN A 234 -5.06 -46.51 -35.81
C GLN A 234 -4.76 -45.02 -35.94
N ARG A 235 -5.22 -44.41 -37.05
CA ARG A 235 -5.08 -42.98 -37.31
C ARG A 235 -5.94 -42.19 -36.31
N GLN A 236 -5.31 -41.32 -35.56
CA GLN A 236 -5.94 -40.35 -34.68
C GLN A 236 -5.78 -38.94 -35.24
N LEU A 237 -6.81 -38.11 -35.03
CA LEU A 237 -6.81 -36.68 -35.33
C LEU A 237 -6.83 -35.94 -33.99
N GLY A 238 -5.88 -35.03 -33.80
CA GLY A 238 -5.84 -34.16 -32.62
C GLY A 238 -5.09 -32.87 -32.89
N ALA A 239 -5.05 -32.00 -31.90
CA ALA A 239 -4.19 -30.83 -31.93
C ALA A 239 -2.73 -31.30 -31.79
N ALA A 240 -1.88 -30.96 -32.77
CA ALA A 240 -0.44 -31.13 -32.67
C ALA A 240 0.10 -30.23 -31.55
N GLN A 241 1.02 -30.77 -30.75
CA GLN A 241 1.67 -30.10 -29.63
C GLN A 241 3.15 -30.45 -29.61
N GLY A 242 3.99 -29.44 -29.50
CA GLY A 242 5.44 -29.60 -29.47
C GLY A 242 6.15 -28.27 -29.56
N ILE A 243 7.46 -28.30 -29.36
CA ILE A 243 8.37 -27.16 -29.44
C ILE A 243 9.32 -27.43 -30.60
N VAL A 244 9.37 -26.50 -31.55
CA VAL A 244 10.35 -26.51 -32.64
C VAL A 244 11.16 -25.23 -32.53
N LYS A 245 12.46 -25.36 -32.28
CA LYS A 245 13.38 -24.21 -32.26
C LYS A 245 14.12 -24.14 -33.58
N ALA A 246 14.28 -22.93 -34.10
CA ALA A 246 15.02 -22.68 -35.33
C ALA A 246 15.87 -21.43 -35.20
N ARG A 247 17.02 -21.41 -35.88
CA ARG A 247 17.79 -20.18 -36.11
C ARG A 247 17.12 -19.41 -37.24
N VAL A 248 16.85 -18.15 -36.97
CA VAL A 248 16.24 -17.21 -37.91
C VAL A 248 17.18 -16.03 -38.08
N TRP A 249 17.10 -15.36 -39.22
CA TRP A 249 17.88 -14.16 -39.51
C TRP A 249 16.97 -12.94 -39.53
N TYR A 250 17.43 -11.87 -38.91
CA TYR A 250 16.76 -10.57 -38.93
C TYR A 250 17.69 -9.54 -39.56
N GLU A 251 17.11 -8.58 -40.26
CA GLU A 251 17.82 -7.47 -40.87
C GLU A 251 17.17 -6.16 -40.42
N GLY A 252 18.01 -5.24 -39.93
CA GLY A 252 17.64 -3.89 -39.54
C GLY A 252 18.49 -2.91 -40.32
N VAL A 253 17.87 -1.86 -40.83
CA VAL A 253 18.54 -0.79 -41.56
C VAL A 253 18.27 0.51 -40.82
N GLY A 254 19.32 1.30 -40.61
CA GLY A 254 19.25 2.64 -40.04
C GLY A 254 20.14 3.58 -40.84
N GLU A 255 19.73 4.83 -40.94
CA GLU A 255 20.41 5.86 -41.74
C GLU A 255 20.83 7.01 -40.82
N GLY A 256 22.11 7.34 -40.82
CA GLY A 256 22.67 8.46 -40.06
C GLY A 256 23.15 9.56 -41.00
N ALA A 257 22.73 10.80 -40.76
CA ALA A 257 23.07 11.92 -41.63
C ALA A 257 24.50 12.42 -41.36
N LEU A 258 25.32 12.58 -42.40
CA LEU A 258 26.66 13.19 -42.31
C LEU A 258 26.64 14.72 -42.14
N SER A 259 25.45 15.32 -42.17
CA SER A 259 25.27 16.74 -41.87
C SER A 259 23.88 16.99 -41.32
N ARG A 260 23.77 17.87 -40.32
CA ARG A 260 22.50 18.28 -39.74
C ARG A 260 22.38 19.80 -39.68
N TRP A 261 21.15 20.29 -39.63
CA TRP A 261 20.86 21.70 -39.45
C TRP A 261 20.72 21.99 -37.97
N GLU A 262 21.59 22.84 -37.42
CA GLU A 262 21.52 23.26 -36.02
C GLU A 262 21.01 24.71 -35.93
N PRO A 263 20.07 24.99 -34.99
CA PRO A 263 19.59 26.36 -34.78
C PRO A 263 20.62 27.14 -33.95
N VAL A 264 21.29 28.11 -34.58
CA VAL A 264 22.21 29.03 -33.90
C VAL A 264 21.45 30.31 -33.58
N GLN A 265 21.42 30.71 -32.30
CA GLN A 265 20.71 31.92 -31.86
C GLN A 265 21.43 33.16 -32.40
N THR A 266 20.68 34.06 -33.05
CA THR A 266 21.21 35.33 -33.57
C THR A 266 21.39 36.39 -32.46
N GLY A 267 20.86 36.11 -31.26
CA GLY A 267 20.81 37.03 -30.11
C GLY A 267 19.63 37.99 -30.13
N ARG A 268 18.82 38.00 -31.19
CA ARG A 268 17.58 38.78 -31.26
C ARG A 268 16.43 37.98 -30.66
N ASN A 269 15.75 38.61 -29.71
CA ASN A 269 14.62 38.01 -29.03
C ASN A 269 13.40 38.93 -29.13
N HIS A 270 12.24 38.34 -29.39
CA HIS A 270 10.97 39.04 -29.38
C HIS A 270 10.05 38.49 -28.30
N LEU A 271 9.36 39.39 -27.63
CA LEU A 271 8.49 39.07 -26.51
C LEU A 271 7.04 39.27 -26.91
N GLN A 272 6.22 38.26 -26.66
CA GLN A 272 4.77 38.38 -26.79
C GLN A 272 4.11 37.93 -25.49
N TYR A 273 3.09 38.68 -25.08
CA TYR A 273 2.19 38.25 -24.01
C TYR A 273 0.90 37.74 -24.63
N ALA A 274 0.29 36.74 -24.03
CA ALA A 274 -1.03 36.28 -24.45
C ALA A 274 -1.89 36.05 -23.21
N LEU A 275 -3.08 36.65 -23.21
CA LEU A 275 -4.10 36.44 -22.19
C LEU A 275 -5.12 35.44 -22.73
N SER A 276 -5.31 34.34 -22.01
CA SER A 276 -6.29 33.32 -22.38
C SER A 276 -7.39 33.28 -21.33
N ILE A 277 -8.64 33.37 -21.80
CA ILE A 277 -9.86 33.32 -20.99
C ILE A 277 -10.71 32.18 -21.56
N GLY A 278 -10.69 31.02 -20.91
CA GLY A 278 -11.29 29.80 -21.41
C GLY A 278 -10.74 29.42 -22.79
N PRO A 279 -11.59 29.26 -23.83
CA PRO A 279 -11.15 28.91 -25.19
C PRO A 279 -10.62 30.11 -26.01
N ILE A 280 -10.72 31.34 -25.50
CA ILE A 280 -10.34 32.55 -26.23
C ILE A 280 -8.93 32.96 -25.81
N THR A 281 -7.99 32.97 -26.75
CA THR A 281 -6.63 33.50 -26.56
C THR A 281 -6.46 34.81 -27.30
N ILE A 282 -6.14 35.88 -26.56
CA ILE A 282 -5.89 37.21 -27.10
C ILE A 282 -4.38 37.44 -27.12
N PRO A 283 -3.72 37.41 -28.29
CA PRO A 283 -2.31 37.75 -28.40
C PRO A 283 -2.10 39.26 -28.23
N LEU A 284 -1.25 39.64 -27.28
CA LEU A 284 -0.81 41.01 -27.02
C LEU A 284 0.60 41.17 -27.59
N GLY A 285 0.67 41.55 -28.88
CA GLY A 285 1.91 41.77 -29.60
C GLY A 285 1.98 41.00 -30.92
N ARG A 286 3.11 41.13 -31.63
CA ARG A 286 3.35 40.42 -32.90
C ARG A 286 3.74 38.98 -32.64
N SER A 287 3.23 38.07 -33.47
CA SER A 287 3.65 36.67 -33.52
C SER A 287 4.72 36.50 -34.59
N TYR A 288 5.66 35.58 -34.37
CA TYR A 288 6.76 35.28 -35.30
C TYR A 288 6.68 33.82 -35.78
N SER A 289 7.22 33.55 -36.97
CA SER A 289 7.19 32.20 -37.58
C SER A 289 8.06 31.21 -36.81
N ARG A 290 7.60 29.95 -36.73
CA ARG A 290 8.35 28.85 -36.09
C ARG A 290 9.57 28.41 -36.89
N GLU A 291 9.62 28.74 -38.18
CA GLU A 291 10.74 28.40 -39.06
C GLU A 291 12.01 29.18 -38.73
N SER A 292 11.85 30.44 -38.28
CA SER A 292 12.97 31.34 -37.96
C SER A 292 13.12 31.63 -36.47
N HIS A 293 12.20 31.18 -35.62
CA HIS A 293 12.24 31.45 -34.18
C HIS A 293 11.93 30.19 -33.36
N LEU A 294 12.79 29.92 -32.39
CA LEU A 294 12.50 28.96 -31.33
C LEU A 294 11.60 29.60 -30.28
N LEU A 295 10.59 28.85 -29.85
CA LEU A 295 9.56 29.28 -28.92
C LEU A 295 9.83 28.73 -27.52
N GLU A 296 9.95 29.62 -26.55
CA GLU A 296 9.88 29.26 -25.13
C GLU A 296 8.63 29.90 -24.53
N ARG A 297 7.71 29.08 -24.02
CA ARG A 297 6.46 29.56 -23.41
C ARG A 297 6.46 29.33 -21.91
N ARG A 298 6.08 30.37 -21.17
CA ARG A 298 5.79 30.30 -19.74
C ARG A 298 4.35 30.69 -19.50
N GLU A 299 3.62 29.88 -18.75
CA GLU A 299 2.22 30.09 -18.46
C GLU A 299 2.03 30.21 -16.95
N TRP A 300 1.16 31.13 -16.54
CA TRP A 300 0.74 31.25 -15.15
C TRP A 300 -0.77 31.21 -15.08
N HIS A 301 -1.27 30.28 -14.27
CA HIS A 301 -2.69 30.09 -14.01
C HIS A 301 -3.08 30.80 -12.71
N LEU A 302 -4.25 31.42 -12.70
CA LEU A 302 -4.82 32.04 -11.51
C LEU A 302 -5.68 31.01 -10.76
N TYR A 303 -5.41 30.86 -9.46
CA TYR A 303 -6.19 30.02 -8.56
C TYR A 303 -6.88 30.88 -7.51
N LEU A 304 -8.18 30.67 -7.32
CA LEU A 304 -8.96 31.33 -6.27
C LEU A 304 -9.36 30.25 -5.25
N GLY A 305 -8.55 30.11 -4.19
CA GLY A 305 -8.71 29.01 -3.22
C GLY A 305 -8.40 27.65 -3.86
N ARG A 306 -9.39 26.75 -3.90
CA ARG A 306 -9.28 25.43 -4.55
C ARG A 306 -9.78 25.40 -5.99
N ALA A 307 -10.38 26.48 -6.48
CA ALA A 307 -10.90 26.57 -7.84
C ALA A 307 -9.87 27.21 -8.78
N MET A 308 -9.58 26.54 -9.89
CA MET A 308 -8.80 27.12 -10.98
C MET A 308 -9.69 28.10 -11.75
N VAL A 309 -9.29 29.36 -11.82
CA VAL A 309 -10.00 30.36 -12.60
C VAL A 309 -9.63 30.15 -14.07
N PRO A 310 -10.59 30.19 -15.02
CA PRO A 310 -10.31 29.95 -16.44
C PRO A 310 -9.62 31.14 -17.10
N ILE A 311 -8.76 31.88 -16.39
CA ILE A 311 -7.89 32.88 -16.98
C ILE A 311 -6.44 32.54 -16.64
N HIS A 312 -5.62 32.51 -17.67
CA HIS A 312 -4.18 32.36 -17.54
C HIS A 312 -3.49 33.36 -18.44
N TRP A 313 -2.35 33.85 -17.97
CA TRP A 313 -1.48 34.69 -18.77
C TRP A 313 -0.29 33.85 -19.23
N SER A 314 0.20 34.13 -20.43
CA SER A 314 1.36 33.46 -20.99
C SER A 314 2.33 34.49 -21.52
N ARG A 315 3.61 34.20 -21.30
CA ARG A 315 4.74 34.90 -21.88
C ARG A 315 5.36 33.95 -22.90
N ILE A 316 5.48 34.43 -24.14
CA ILE A 316 6.08 33.70 -25.24
C ILE A 316 7.34 34.45 -25.64
N ASP A 317 8.49 33.83 -25.40
CA ASP A 317 9.79 34.33 -25.83
C ASP A 317 10.14 33.67 -27.17
N TYR A 318 10.20 34.47 -28.23
CA TYR A 318 10.64 34.08 -29.57
C TYR A 318 12.13 34.39 -29.70
N LYS A 319 12.97 33.35 -29.78
CA LYS A 319 14.41 33.50 -30.00
C LYS A 319 14.69 33.30 -31.48
N GLU A 320 15.16 34.34 -32.16
CA GLU A 320 15.49 34.25 -33.59
C GLU A 320 16.71 33.33 -33.77
N VAL A 321 16.57 32.37 -34.68
CA VAL A 321 17.60 31.37 -34.98
C VAL A 321 17.89 31.38 -36.48
N GLU A 322 19.16 31.18 -36.79
CA GLU A 322 19.61 30.90 -38.14
C GLU A 322 20.05 29.43 -38.19
N TRP A 323 19.53 28.71 -39.19
CA TRP A 323 19.87 27.31 -39.38
C TRP A 323 21.21 27.22 -40.10
N VAL A 324 22.21 26.67 -39.42
CA VAL A 324 23.54 26.45 -40.00
C VAL A 324 23.73 24.96 -40.22
N ARG A 325 24.24 24.60 -41.40
CA ARG A 325 24.60 23.21 -41.71
C ARG A 325 25.90 22.87 -40.98
N VAL A 326 25.82 21.94 -40.05
CA VAL A 326 26.95 21.40 -39.29
C VAL A 326 27.27 20.00 -39.82
N LEU A 327 28.56 19.75 -40.07
CA LEU A 327 29.04 18.42 -40.46
C LEU A 327 29.06 17.52 -39.23
N VAL A 328 28.46 16.35 -39.37
CA VAL A 328 28.44 15.32 -38.32
C VAL A 328 29.63 14.40 -38.55
N PRO A 329 30.47 14.13 -37.54
CA PRO A 329 31.54 13.15 -37.66
C PRO A 329 31.01 11.79 -38.10
N SER A 330 31.72 11.09 -38.97
CA SER A 330 31.29 9.78 -39.50
C SER A 330 31.00 8.76 -38.39
N LEU A 331 31.75 8.80 -37.29
CA LEU A 331 31.54 7.93 -36.13
C LEU A 331 30.21 8.20 -35.42
N GLU A 332 29.81 9.47 -35.30
CA GLU A 332 28.53 9.86 -34.69
C GLU A 332 27.38 9.40 -35.59
N ALA A 333 27.48 9.62 -36.90
CA ALA A 333 26.48 9.18 -37.87
C ALA A 333 26.36 7.64 -37.93
N GLU A 334 27.47 6.92 -37.86
CA GLU A 334 27.47 5.44 -37.81
C GLU A 334 26.82 4.91 -36.53
N THR A 335 27.06 5.57 -35.40
CA THR A 335 26.42 5.23 -34.12
C THR A 335 24.91 5.48 -34.16
N GLU A 336 24.48 6.60 -34.74
CA GLU A 336 23.06 6.91 -34.94
C GLU A 336 22.39 5.90 -35.87
N ALA A 337 23.02 5.57 -37.00
CA ALA A 337 22.55 4.55 -37.93
C ALA A 337 22.43 3.18 -37.26
N TYR A 338 23.42 2.79 -36.46
CA TYR A 338 23.40 1.55 -35.69
C TYR A 338 22.23 1.51 -34.69
N ASN A 339 22.02 2.59 -33.93
CA ASN A 339 20.92 2.67 -32.98
C ASN A 339 19.55 2.56 -33.68
N LEU A 340 19.37 3.26 -34.80
CA LEU A 340 18.14 3.18 -35.61
C LEU A 340 17.93 1.78 -36.21
N ALA A 341 18.99 1.11 -36.65
CA ALA A 341 18.93 -0.28 -37.09
C ALA A 341 18.46 -1.21 -35.96
N TRP A 342 18.93 -0.97 -34.72
CA TRP A 342 18.51 -1.74 -33.55
C TRP A 342 17.06 -1.45 -33.12
N GLU A 343 16.61 -0.20 -33.25
CA GLU A 343 15.20 0.16 -33.06
C GLU A 343 14.30 -0.58 -34.07
N SER A 344 14.74 -0.67 -35.34
CA SER A 344 14.04 -1.46 -36.38
C SER A 344 13.97 -2.94 -36.04
N LEU A 345 15.06 -3.54 -35.53
CA LEU A 345 15.08 -4.94 -35.09
C LEU A 345 14.20 -5.19 -33.87
N THR A 346 14.22 -4.27 -32.91
CA THR A 346 13.37 -4.32 -31.72
C THR A 346 11.89 -4.24 -32.10
N ALA A 347 11.54 -3.38 -33.06
CA ALA A 347 10.18 -3.30 -33.61
C ALA A 347 9.73 -4.59 -34.33
N GLN A 348 10.68 -5.37 -34.87
CA GLN A 348 10.40 -6.70 -35.43
C GLN A 348 10.28 -7.81 -34.36
N GLY A 349 10.45 -7.47 -33.08
CA GLY A 349 10.35 -8.38 -31.93
C GLY A 349 11.65 -9.08 -31.55
N VAL A 350 12.80 -8.61 -32.04
CA VAL A 350 14.12 -9.15 -31.66
C VAL A 350 14.49 -8.63 -30.28
N ARG A 351 14.94 -9.52 -29.40
CA ARG A 351 15.53 -9.17 -28.10
C ARG A 351 17.01 -9.45 -28.13
N GLU A 352 17.80 -8.54 -27.56
CA GLU A 352 19.27 -8.62 -27.56
C GLU A 352 19.80 -9.90 -26.90
N GLU A 353 19.10 -10.40 -25.88
CA GLU A 353 19.41 -11.66 -25.18
C GLU A 353 19.24 -12.92 -26.04
N ASP A 354 18.42 -12.86 -27.09
CA ASP A 354 18.14 -13.98 -27.99
C ASP A 354 19.11 -14.03 -29.20
N VAL A 355 19.99 -13.04 -29.34
CA VAL A 355 20.90 -12.89 -30.50
C VAL A 355 22.16 -13.72 -30.29
N LEU A 356 22.37 -14.70 -31.19
CA LEU A 356 23.55 -15.59 -31.14
C LEU A 356 24.77 -15.02 -31.89
N GLU A 357 24.54 -14.36 -33.02
CA GLU A 357 25.57 -13.78 -33.87
C GLU A 357 25.04 -12.50 -34.49
N GLU A 358 25.86 -11.46 -34.49
CA GLU A 358 25.56 -10.17 -35.10
C GLU A 358 26.58 -9.87 -36.20
N ARG A 359 26.10 -9.34 -37.33
CA ARG A 359 26.95 -8.82 -38.40
C ARG A 359 26.43 -7.45 -38.81
N HIS A 360 27.27 -6.43 -38.67
CA HIS A 360 26.96 -5.10 -39.18
C HIS A 360 27.82 -4.79 -40.40
N ARG A 361 27.27 -3.98 -41.30
CA ARG A 361 27.97 -3.43 -42.45
C ARG A 361 27.53 -1.98 -42.59
N SER A 362 28.50 -1.06 -42.60
CA SER A 362 28.28 0.35 -42.89
C SER A 362 28.71 0.65 -44.32
N ASP A 363 27.80 1.22 -45.11
CA ASP A 363 28.07 1.70 -46.45
C ASP A 363 27.84 3.23 -46.48
N PHE A 364 28.76 3.98 -47.08
CA PHE A 364 28.62 5.43 -47.26
C PHE A 364 27.84 5.72 -48.53
N LEU A 365 26.64 6.29 -48.38
CA LEU A 365 25.85 6.81 -49.49
C LEU A 365 26.23 8.27 -49.72
N VAL A 366 26.64 8.60 -50.94
CA VAL A 366 26.84 9.97 -51.39
C VAL A 366 25.62 10.33 -52.24
N ASP A 367 24.83 11.29 -51.77
CA ASP A 367 23.71 11.87 -52.51
C ASP A 367 24.15 12.65 -53.77
#